data_AF-A0AAN9TLT2-F1
#
_entry.id   AF-A0AAN9TLT2-F1
#
_cell.length_a   1.000
_cell.length_b   1.000
_cell.length_c   1.000
_cell.angle_alpha   90.00
_cell.angle_beta   90.00
_cell.angle_gamma   90.00
#
_symmetry.space_group_name_H-M   'P 1'
#
loop_
_entity.id
_entity.type
_entity.pdbx_description
1 polymer ?
#
loop_
_entity_poly.entity_id
_entity_poly.type
_entity_poly.pdbx_seq_one_letter_code
_entity_poly.pdbx_strand_id
1 'polypeptide(L)'
;MLENGTAIPFHKHVCPDCHSIPKHKEWLKAPIVPGLHVFHIAKRKGRWEPIFIGTNRDPYYDERLSWEGRSDKMTQGYALCVLDYEFQILDNAFLVHKPGIKRYKQDRSRAIISSKTQSIIKHYSYPELKVFYGTRKGCIV
;
A
#
# COMPACT_ATOMS: atom_id res chain seq x y z
N MET A 1 9.31 -20.19 5.34
CA MET A 1 8.16 -19.65 6.11
C MET A 1 6.85 -19.76 5.33
N LEU A 2 6.80 -19.29 4.07
CA LEU A 2 5.56 -19.40 3.28
C LEU A 2 5.30 -20.84 2.82
N GLU A 3 6.33 -21.55 2.33
CA GLU A 3 6.20 -22.93 1.83
C GLU A 3 5.77 -23.93 2.92
N ASN A 4 6.36 -23.83 4.11
CA ASN A 4 6.02 -24.69 5.25
C ASN A 4 4.83 -24.16 6.08
N GLY A 5 4.13 -23.13 5.61
CA GLY A 5 2.90 -22.61 6.22
C GLY A 5 3.08 -21.88 7.55
N THR A 6 4.31 -21.61 8.00
CA THR A 6 4.57 -20.89 9.25
C THR A 6 4.35 -19.38 9.14
N ALA A 7 4.22 -18.86 7.92
CA ALA A 7 3.80 -17.49 7.64
C ALA A 7 2.77 -17.45 6.50
N ILE A 8 2.05 -16.33 6.41
CA ILE A 8 1.11 -16.04 5.33
C ILE A 8 1.38 -14.65 4.74
N PRO A 9 1.03 -14.40 3.47
CA PRO A 9 1.02 -13.05 2.91
C PRO A 9 0.16 -12.08 3.75
N PHE A 10 0.59 -10.83 3.80
CA PHE A 10 -0.12 -9.78 4.53
C PHE A 10 -1.54 -9.61 4.00
N HIS A 11 -2.52 -9.48 4.90
CA HIS A 11 -3.95 -9.40 4.56
C HIS A 11 -4.51 -10.55 3.69
N LYS A 12 -3.90 -11.75 3.69
CA LYS A 12 -4.39 -12.95 2.97
C LYS A 12 -5.89 -13.24 3.15
N HIS A 13 -6.46 -12.92 4.31
CA HIS A 13 -7.89 -13.17 4.62
C HIS A 13 -8.77 -11.92 4.63
N VAL A 14 -8.25 -10.78 4.18
CA VAL A 14 -8.96 -9.48 4.17
C VAL A 14 -8.98 -8.88 2.78
N CYS A 15 -7.80 -8.75 2.16
CA CYS A 15 -7.66 -8.32 0.77
C CYS A 15 -6.36 -8.93 0.21
N PRO A 16 -6.42 -10.12 -0.42
CA PRO A 16 -5.23 -10.79 -0.98
C PRO A 16 -4.50 -9.93 -2.02
N ASP A 17 -5.24 -9.16 -2.81
CA ASP A 17 -4.68 -8.42 -3.94
C ASP A 17 -4.15 -7.02 -3.57
N CYS A 18 -4.65 -6.39 -2.50
CA CYS A 18 -4.30 -5.01 -2.13
C CYS A 18 -2.80 -4.84 -1.85
N HIS A 19 -2.19 -5.84 -1.20
CA HIS A 19 -0.76 -5.84 -0.87
C HIS A 19 0.02 -6.89 -1.67
N SER A 20 -0.55 -7.37 -2.78
CA SER A 20 0.14 -8.33 -3.64
C SER A 20 1.38 -7.66 -4.25
N ILE A 21 2.54 -8.27 -4.05
CA ILE A 21 3.82 -7.73 -4.52
C ILE A 21 3.94 -8.02 -6.02
N PRO A 22 4.22 -7.02 -6.88
CA PRO A 22 4.54 -7.27 -8.27
C PRO A 22 5.66 -8.31 -8.40
N LYS A 23 5.44 -9.35 -9.22
CA LYS A 23 6.35 -10.49 -9.35
C LYS A 23 6.60 -11.28 -8.05
N HIS A 24 5.59 -11.40 -7.19
CA HIS A 24 5.70 -12.11 -5.91
C HIS A 24 6.19 -13.57 -6.06
N LYS A 25 5.69 -14.32 -7.06
CA LYS A 25 6.05 -15.73 -7.24
C LYS A 25 7.52 -15.89 -7.63
N GLU A 26 8.02 -14.96 -8.43
CA GLU A 26 9.41 -14.89 -8.85
C GLU A 26 10.30 -14.43 -7.70
N TRP A 27 9.85 -13.47 -6.90
CA TRP A 27 10.56 -13.01 -5.70
C TRP A 27 10.77 -14.15 -4.70
N LEU A 28 9.76 -15.00 -4.50
CA LEU A 28 9.88 -16.18 -3.63
C LEU A 28 10.88 -17.23 -4.12
N LYS A 29 11.15 -17.27 -5.43
CA LYS A 29 12.08 -18.20 -6.08
C LYS A 29 13.43 -17.57 -6.38
N ALA A 30 13.60 -16.28 -6.09
CA ALA A 30 14.82 -15.57 -6.38
C ALA A 30 15.97 -16.16 -5.56
N PRO A 31 17.17 -16.31 -6.15
CA PRO A 31 18.33 -16.79 -5.42
C PRO A 31 18.68 -15.79 -4.30
N ILE A 32 18.97 -16.32 -3.11
CA ILE A 32 19.41 -15.51 -1.98
C ILE A 32 20.89 -15.18 -2.20
N VAL A 33 21.17 -13.92 -2.51
CA VAL A 33 22.53 -13.37 -2.62
C VAL A 33 22.86 -12.52 -1.38
N PRO A 34 24.11 -12.45 -0.92
CA PRO A 34 24.48 -11.56 0.19
C PRO A 34 24.19 -10.09 -0.14
N GLY A 35 23.54 -9.37 0.77
CA GLY A 35 23.20 -7.96 0.62
C GLY A 35 21.74 -7.71 0.23
N LEU A 36 21.45 -6.45 -0.09
CA LEU A 36 20.14 -5.96 -0.52
C LEU A 36 20.28 -5.34 -1.92
N HIS A 37 19.51 -5.86 -2.87
CA HIS A 37 19.49 -5.37 -4.25
C HIS A 37 18.07 -5.11 -4.71
N VAL A 38 17.94 -4.33 -5.79
CA VAL A 38 16.66 -4.11 -6.44
C VAL A 38 16.30 -5.35 -7.25
N PHE A 39 15.32 -6.12 -6.76
CA PHE A 39 14.75 -7.28 -7.45
C PHE A 39 13.88 -6.85 -8.62
N HIS A 40 13.02 -5.85 -8.42
CA HIS A 40 12.10 -5.39 -9.45
C HIS A 40 11.70 -3.94 -9.24
N ILE A 41 11.57 -3.19 -10.33
CA ILE A 41 11.03 -1.83 -10.32
C ILE A 41 9.58 -1.88 -10.78
N ALA A 42 8.68 -1.36 -9.95
CA ALA A 42 7.25 -1.29 -10.25
C ALA A 42 6.74 0.14 -10.16
N LYS A 43 5.76 0.48 -11.00
CA LYS A 43 4.95 1.70 -10.87
C LYS A 43 3.66 1.37 -10.12
N ARG A 44 3.13 2.33 -9.36
CA ARG A 44 1.83 2.13 -8.73
C ARG A 44 0.73 2.04 -9.77
N LYS A 45 -0.06 0.96 -9.71
CA LYS A 45 -1.23 0.73 -10.57
C LYS A 45 -2.43 0.36 -9.72
N GLY A 46 -3.59 0.95 -10.02
CA GLY A 46 -4.84 0.66 -9.33
C GLY A 46 -4.74 0.91 -7.82
N ARG A 47 -5.19 -0.08 -7.03
CA ARG A 47 -5.23 -0.01 -5.55
C ARG A 47 -4.09 -0.77 -4.86
N TRP A 48 -2.96 -0.93 -5.54
CA TRP A 48 -1.79 -1.52 -4.91
C TRP A 48 -1.24 -0.60 -3.81
N GLU A 49 -1.14 -1.14 -2.58
CA GLU A 49 -0.69 -0.45 -1.39
C GLU A 49 0.64 -1.06 -0.89
N PRO A 50 1.79 -0.62 -1.41
CA PRO A 50 3.08 -1.05 -0.89
C PRO A 50 3.34 -0.47 0.51
N ILE A 51 4.07 -1.22 1.32
CA ILE A 51 4.82 -0.65 2.45
C ILE A 51 6.20 -0.31 1.90
N PHE A 52 6.61 0.94 1.99
CA PHE A 52 7.86 1.43 1.42
C PHE A 52 8.60 2.30 2.44
N ILE A 53 9.91 2.43 2.23
CA ILE A 53 10.77 3.38 2.94
C ILE A 53 10.99 4.54 1.98
N GLY A 54 10.60 5.74 2.41
CA GLY A 54 10.66 6.95 1.62
C GLY A 54 11.67 7.96 2.13
N THR A 55 11.62 9.16 1.56
CA THR A 55 12.40 10.33 2.00
C THR A 55 11.47 11.47 2.42
N ASN A 56 12.03 12.50 3.07
CA ASN A 56 11.28 13.71 3.42
C ASN A 56 10.86 14.56 2.21
N ARG A 57 11.23 14.15 0.98
CA ARG A 57 10.80 14.81 -0.26
C ARG A 57 9.55 14.16 -0.86
N ASP A 58 9.14 13.02 -0.32
CA ASP A 58 7.99 12.28 -0.82
C ASP A 58 6.70 13.00 -0.43
N PRO A 59 5.62 12.88 -1.21
CA PRO A 59 4.33 13.47 -0.87
C PRO A 59 3.87 13.11 0.55
N TYR A 60 3.43 14.11 1.29
CA TYR A 60 2.97 13.93 2.66
C TYR A 60 1.68 13.12 2.76
N TYR A 61 1.47 12.58 3.95
CA TYR A 61 0.21 11.98 4.33
C TYR A 61 -0.86 13.05 4.54
N ASP A 62 -2.11 12.71 4.23
CA ASP A 62 -3.23 13.56 4.64
C ASP A 62 -3.58 13.27 6.10
N GLU A 63 -3.12 14.15 6.99
CA GLU A 63 -3.29 14.00 8.45
C GLU A 63 -4.75 14.08 8.91
N ARG A 64 -5.68 14.47 8.03
CA ARG A 64 -7.13 14.40 8.30
C ARG A 64 -7.66 12.97 8.29
N LEU A 65 -6.89 12.03 7.73
CA LEU A 65 -7.27 10.62 7.58
C LEU A 65 -6.67 9.78 8.70
N SER A 66 -7.47 8.85 9.24
CA SER A 66 -7.02 7.93 10.28
C SER A 66 -6.97 6.49 9.75
N TRP A 67 -6.02 5.71 10.28
CA TRP A 67 -5.85 4.30 9.96
C TRP A 67 -7.09 3.44 10.29
N GLU A 68 -7.84 3.82 11.32
CA GLU A 68 -9.12 3.20 11.68
C GLU A 68 -10.11 3.32 10.52
N GLY A 69 -10.07 4.44 9.80
CA GLY A 69 -10.89 4.78 8.64
C GLY A 69 -10.61 4.00 7.36
N ARG A 70 -9.46 3.30 7.28
CA ARG A 70 -9.01 2.61 6.05
C ARG A 70 -8.79 3.58 4.89
N SER A 71 -8.18 3.12 3.79
CA SER A 71 -7.88 3.92 2.58
C SER A 71 -7.03 5.18 2.83
N ASP A 72 -6.49 5.34 4.03
CA ASP A 72 -5.74 6.49 4.49
C ASP A 72 -4.48 6.69 3.64
N LYS A 73 -3.87 5.58 3.18
CA LYS A 73 -2.69 5.58 2.31
C LYS A 73 -3.00 5.80 0.82
N MET A 74 -4.27 5.79 0.43
CA MET A 74 -4.65 5.88 -0.97
C MET A 74 -4.40 7.27 -1.56
N THR A 75 -4.54 8.32 -0.75
CA THR A 75 -4.28 9.72 -1.14
C THR A 75 -2.80 9.95 -1.43
N GLN A 76 -1.92 9.56 -0.51
CA GLN A 76 -0.47 9.60 -0.73
C GLN A 76 -0.07 8.75 -1.94
N GLY A 77 -0.68 7.57 -2.06
CA GLY A 77 -0.50 6.69 -3.19
C GLY A 77 -0.87 7.32 -4.54
N TYR A 78 -1.96 8.08 -4.60
CA TYR A 78 -2.32 8.83 -5.80
C TYR A 78 -1.26 9.86 -6.17
N ALA A 79 -0.76 10.63 -5.20
CA ALA A 79 0.30 11.62 -5.44
C ALA A 79 1.57 10.96 -6.01
N LEU A 80 2.03 9.86 -5.40
CA LEU A 80 3.18 9.08 -5.89
C LEU A 80 2.97 8.58 -7.33
N CYS A 81 1.77 8.12 -7.67
CA CYS A 81 1.44 7.66 -9.01
C CYS A 81 1.47 8.79 -10.06
N VAL A 82 0.88 9.94 -9.72
CA VAL A 82 0.81 11.10 -10.62
C VAL A 82 2.21 11.66 -10.87
N LEU A 83 3.05 11.72 -9.83
CA LEU A 83 4.45 12.16 -9.89
C LEU A 83 5.41 11.11 -10.48
N ASP A 84 4.88 10.01 -11.02
CA ASP A 84 5.65 8.94 -11.69
C ASP A 84 6.72 8.26 -10.83
N TYR A 85 6.47 8.13 -9.52
CA TYR A 85 7.40 7.43 -8.63
C TYR A 85 7.57 5.95 -9.01
N GLU A 86 8.79 5.48 -8.78
CA GLU A 86 9.18 4.08 -8.91
C GLU A 86 9.30 3.43 -7.54
N PHE A 87 8.72 2.25 -7.40
CA PHE A 87 8.87 1.41 -6.22
C PHE A 87 9.91 0.34 -6.51
N GLN A 88 11.07 0.48 -5.88
CA GLN A 88 12.14 -0.50 -5.90
C GLN A 88 11.82 -1.62 -4.92
N ILE A 89 11.40 -2.77 -5.44
CA ILE A 89 11.15 -3.98 -4.66
C ILE A 89 12.50 -4.63 -4.44
N LEU A 90 12.88 -4.79 -3.17
CA LEU A 90 14.18 -5.35 -2.78
C LEU A 90 14.14 -6.88 -2.74
N ASP A 91 15.24 -7.55 -3.10
CA ASP A 91 15.45 -8.96 -2.72
C ASP A 91 15.77 -9.06 -1.22
N ASN A 92 15.67 -10.27 -0.65
CA ASN A 92 16.08 -10.59 0.73
C ASN A 92 15.45 -9.74 1.87
N ALA A 93 14.53 -8.83 1.57
CA ALA A 93 13.88 -7.93 2.52
C ALA A 93 12.37 -8.18 2.56
N PHE A 94 11.87 -8.41 3.77
CA PHE A 94 10.44 -8.50 4.05
C PHE A 94 10.17 -8.06 5.48
N LEU A 95 8.96 -7.55 5.71
CA LEU A 95 8.49 -7.20 7.05
C LEU A 95 7.61 -8.32 7.58
N VAL A 96 7.81 -8.66 8.86
CA VAL A 96 6.99 -9.63 9.58
C VAL A 96 6.28 -8.93 10.72
N HIS A 97 5.01 -9.24 10.93
CA HIS A 97 4.22 -8.79 12.06
C HIS A 97 3.71 -9.99 12.86
N LYS A 98 3.89 -9.96 14.19
CA LYS A 98 3.43 -10.98 15.16
C LYS A 98 3.13 -10.30 16.51
N PRO A 99 2.11 -10.74 17.28
CA PRO A 99 1.10 -11.76 16.94
C PRO A 99 -0.10 -11.19 16.17
N GLY A 100 -0.84 -12.06 15.48
CA GLY A 100 -2.17 -11.73 14.95
C GLY A 100 -2.31 -11.90 13.43
N ILE A 101 -3.18 -12.83 13.03
CA ILE A 101 -3.62 -12.99 11.65
C ILE A 101 -4.93 -12.23 11.49
N LYS A 102 -4.91 -11.15 10.69
CA LYS A 102 -6.10 -10.35 10.45
C LYS A 102 -7.11 -11.14 9.60
N ARG A 103 -8.33 -11.23 10.10
CA ARG A 103 -9.50 -11.76 9.39
C ARG A 103 -10.57 -10.69 9.35
N TYR A 104 -11.46 -10.77 8.36
CA TYR A 104 -12.61 -9.87 8.32
C TYR A 104 -13.48 -10.06 9.57
N LYS A 105 -13.74 -8.96 10.26
CA LYS A 105 -14.69 -8.88 11.37
C LYS A 105 -15.57 -7.66 11.12
N GLN A 106 -16.88 -7.86 11.19
CA GLN A 106 -17.81 -6.74 11.10
C GLN A 106 -17.64 -5.88 12.36
N ASP A 107 -17.43 -4.58 12.13
CA ASP A 107 -17.24 -3.60 13.18
C ASP A 107 -18.00 -2.33 12.79
N ARG A 108 -19.13 -2.10 13.47
CA ARG A 108 -20.00 -0.95 13.21
C ARG A 108 -19.31 0.37 13.54
N SER A 109 -18.54 0.42 14.62
CA SER A 109 -17.82 1.63 15.01
C SER A 109 -16.81 2.03 13.94
N ARG A 110 -16.05 1.05 13.44
CA ARG A 110 -15.06 1.24 12.38
C ARG A 110 -15.71 1.58 11.04
N ALA A 111 -16.90 1.03 10.75
CA ALA A 111 -17.63 1.37 9.53
C ALA A 111 -18.04 2.85 9.48
N ILE A 112 -18.44 3.44 10.63
CA ILE A 112 -18.76 4.87 10.73
C ILE A 112 -17.52 5.72 10.42
N ILE A 113 -16.37 5.38 11.02
CA ILE A 113 -15.10 6.08 10.77
C ILE A 113 -14.69 5.93 9.30
N SER A 114 -14.85 4.74 8.72
CA SER A 114 -14.54 4.48 7.31
C SER A 114 -15.42 5.33 6.38
N SER A 115 -16.71 5.47 6.69
CA SER A 115 -17.63 6.33 5.92
C SER A 115 -17.21 7.80 5.96
N LYS A 116 -16.87 8.32 7.16
CA LYS A 116 -16.35 9.68 7.32
C LYS A 116 -15.06 9.90 6.53
N THR A 117 -14.14 8.93 6.59
CA THR A 117 -12.87 8.95 5.86
C THR A 117 -13.08 9.00 4.35
N GLN A 118 -13.98 8.16 3.82
CA GLN A 118 -14.33 8.18 2.40
C GLN A 118 -14.97 9.51 1.98
N SER A 119 -15.75 10.14 2.85
CA SER A 119 -16.31 11.48 2.60
C SER A 119 -15.21 12.53 2.50
N ILE A 120 -14.26 12.54 3.45
CA ILE A 120 -13.10 13.45 3.43
C ILE A 120 -12.30 13.28 2.13
N ILE A 121 -11.96 12.02 1.80
CA ILE A 121 -11.23 11.69 0.57
C ILE A 121 -11.95 12.21 -0.67
N LYS A 122 -13.26 11.93 -0.78
CA LYS A 122 -14.03 12.24 -1.99
C LYS A 122 -14.22 13.74 -2.18
N HIS A 123 -14.48 14.47 -1.11
CA HIS A 123 -14.92 15.86 -1.19
C HIS A 123 -13.80 16.88 -0.97
N TYR A 124 -12.69 16.49 -0.32
CA TYR A 124 -11.59 17.40 0.00
C TYR A 124 -10.26 16.87 -0.55
N SER A 125 -9.77 15.72 -0.05
CA SER A 125 -8.42 15.25 -0.37
C SER A 125 -8.22 15.01 -1.86
N TYR A 126 -9.12 14.27 -2.52
CA TYR A 126 -8.93 13.92 -3.92
C TYR A 126 -9.01 15.14 -4.87
N PRO A 127 -9.98 16.07 -4.73
CA PRO A 127 -9.95 17.34 -5.45
C PRO A 127 -8.67 18.15 -5.22
N GLU A 128 -8.22 18.31 -3.98
CA GLU A 128 -7.00 19.06 -3.63
C GLU A 128 -5.76 18.43 -4.27
N LEU A 129 -5.62 17.10 -4.22
CA LEU A 129 -4.50 16.39 -4.85
C LEU A 129 -4.44 16.62 -6.36
N LYS A 130 -5.59 16.72 -7.04
CA LYS A 130 -5.63 17.04 -8.47
C LYS A 130 -5.14 18.45 -8.75
N VAL A 131 -5.39 19.39 -7.85
CA VAL A 131 -4.89 20.77 -7.96
C VAL A 131 -3.38 20.81 -7.69
N PHE A 132 -2.91 20.12 -6.65
CA PHE A 132 -1.49 20.16 -6.25
C PHE A 132 -0.57 19.37 -7.17
N TYR A 133 -0.99 18.18 -7.62
CA TYR A 133 -0.13 17.25 -8.36
C TYR A 133 -0.60 17.00 -9.79
N GLY A 134 -1.81 17.41 -10.16
CA GLY A 134 -2.39 17.15 -11.47
C GLY A 134 -3.08 15.80 -11.56
N THR A 135 -3.27 15.32 -12.80
CA THR A 135 -3.93 14.04 -13.08
C THR A 135 -3.11 13.21 -14.05
N ARG A 136 -3.17 11.88 -13.91
CA ARG A 136 -2.52 10.93 -14.81
C ARG A 136 -3.37 9.69 -15.01
N LYS A 137 -3.49 9.22 -16.25
CA LYS A 137 -4.30 8.04 -16.60
C LYS A 137 -3.84 6.82 -15.80
N GLY A 138 -4.78 6.17 -15.11
CA GLY A 138 -4.53 4.98 -14.30
C GLY A 138 -4.19 5.24 -12.83
N CYS A 139 -3.99 6.50 -12.43
CA CYS A 139 -3.85 6.88 -11.03
C CYS A 139 -5.21 7.11 -10.38
N ILE A 140 -5.47 6.41 -9.27
CA ILE A 140 -6.72 6.47 -8.51
C ILE A 140 -6.46 6.49 -7.00
N VAL A 141 -7.44 7.02 -6.26
CA VAL A 141 -7.59 6.87 -4.80
C VAL A 141 -8.56 5.74 -4.52
#